data_AF-A0AAP2CQI5-F1
#
_entry.id   AF-A0AAP2CQI5-F1
#
_cell.length_a   1.000
_cell.length_b   1.000
_cell.length_c   1.000
_cell.angle_alpha   90.00
_cell.angle_beta   90.00
_cell.angle_gamma   90.00
#
_symmetry.space_group_name_H-M   'P 1'
#
loop_
_entity.id
_entity.type
_entity.pdbx_description
1 polymer ?
#
loop_
_entity_poly.entity_id
_entity_poly.type
_entity_poly.pdbx_seq_one_letter_code
_entity_poly.pdbx_strand_id
1 'polypeptide(L)'
;MTDFDIAPQTLTFWSGLTQAEHEIFGPFTPMTEADLTEIAAPYSTPLPQAYRDFMLQYGPVWFEEGKTPNRFTYLASSPASGIKEHMEGSIDGFHPAAAMRRAHLTYFAPTRGTPQNPDELPRLPADMLPMAADPMGALILLHVAPDPAGVFFWESSPHPWGHAQNNSLASLADDLPSFLAGLT
;
A
#
# COMPACT_ATOMS: atom_id res chain seq x y z
N MET A 1 -20.66 1.27 -4.54
CA MET A 1 -19.98 2.45 -3.98
C MET A 1 -19.98 2.23 -2.49
N THR A 2 -18.82 1.82 -1.98
CA THR A 2 -18.53 1.66 -0.56
C THR A 2 -18.51 3.04 0.06
N ASP A 3 -19.25 3.25 1.14
CA ASP A 3 -19.17 4.50 1.89
C ASP A 3 -17.97 4.38 2.83
N PHE A 4 -16.95 5.19 2.60
CA PHE A 4 -15.82 5.23 3.50
C PHE A 4 -16.12 6.27 4.56
N ASP A 5 -16.35 5.83 5.81
CA ASP A 5 -16.48 6.71 6.97
C ASP A 5 -15.12 7.27 7.37
N ILE A 6 -14.55 8.06 6.46
CA ILE A 6 -13.28 8.73 6.59
C ILE A 6 -13.58 10.08 7.18
N ALA A 7 -12.96 10.38 8.32
CA ALA A 7 -13.25 11.61 9.03
C ALA A 7 -13.05 12.83 8.10
N PRO A 8 -13.96 13.81 8.07
CA PRO A 8 -13.92 14.93 7.14
C PRO A 8 -12.60 15.70 7.15
N GLN A 9 -11.93 15.80 8.29
CA GLN A 9 -10.59 16.38 8.40
C GLN A 9 -9.56 15.60 7.58
N THR A 10 -9.60 14.27 7.61
CA THR A 10 -8.78 13.37 6.80
C THR A 10 -9.09 13.58 5.32
N LEU A 11 -10.37 13.69 4.93
CA LEU A 11 -10.75 14.06 3.55
C LEU A 11 -10.32 15.47 3.13
N THR A 12 -10.34 16.44 4.05
CA THR A 12 -9.91 17.83 3.79
C THR A 12 -8.40 17.90 3.55
N PHE A 13 -7.62 17.05 4.23
CA PHE A 13 -6.21 16.82 3.92
C PHE A 13 -5.99 16.24 2.52
N TRP A 14 -7.00 15.58 1.92
CA TRP A 14 -6.90 14.88 0.64
C TRP A 14 -7.35 15.73 -0.56
N SER A 15 -8.25 16.70 -0.35
CA SER A 15 -8.74 17.62 -1.39
C SER A 15 -8.01 18.97 -1.43
N GLY A 16 -7.01 19.17 -0.58
CA GLY A 16 -6.52 20.49 -0.16
C GLY A 16 -5.31 21.05 -0.90
N LEU A 17 -4.85 20.48 -2.02
CA LEU A 17 -3.70 21.08 -2.70
C LEU A 17 -4.01 22.47 -3.23
N THR A 18 -3.09 23.38 -2.96
CA THR A 18 -3.05 24.68 -3.60
C THR A 18 -2.74 24.53 -5.10
N GLN A 19 -3.15 25.51 -5.90
CA GLN A 19 -2.85 25.54 -7.34
C GLN A 19 -1.34 25.44 -7.64
N ALA A 20 -0.49 25.98 -6.76
CA ALA A 20 0.97 25.90 -6.87
C ALA A 20 1.50 24.46 -6.62
N GLU A 21 0.88 23.72 -5.69
CA GLU A 21 1.24 22.32 -5.45
C GLU A 21 0.76 21.43 -6.61
N HIS A 22 -0.41 21.71 -7.19
CA HIS A 22 -0.85 21.07 -8.42
C HIS A 22 0.13 21.27 -9.60
N GLU A 23 0.81 22.42 -9.68
CA GLU A 23 1.82 22.69 -10.71
C GLU A 23 3.14 21.94 -10.47
N ILE A 24 3.50 21.67 -9.21
CA ILE A 24 4.72 20.93 -8.84
C ILE A 24 4.51 19.41 -9.00
N PHE A 25 3.32 18.93 -8.65
CA PHE A 25 3.04 17.50 -8.51
C PHE A 25 2.15 16.91 -9.62
N GLY A 26 1.56 17.77 -10.46
CA GLY A 26 0.63 17.39 -11.51
C GLY A 26 -0.82 17.25 -11.03
N PRO A 27 -1.81 17.17 -11.94
CA PRO A 27 -3.19 16.94 -11.56
C PRO A 27 -3.35 15.56 -10.93
N PHE A 28 -3.99 15.52 -9.75
CA PHE A 28 -4.52 14.29 -9.17
C PHE A 28 -5.41 13.61 -10.19
N THR A 29 -4.94 12.49 -10.71
CA THR A 29 -5.72 11.67 -11.60
C THR A 29 -6.05 10.43 -10.81
N PRO A 30 -7.29 10.28 -10.33
CA PRO A 30 -7.76 9.00 -9.82
C PRO A 30 -7.40 7.90 -10.80
N MET A 31 -7.11 6.71 -10.28
CA MET A 31 -6.79 5.59 -11.16
C MET A 31 -7.97 5.34 -12.09
N THR A 32 -7.66 4.89 -13.30
CA THR A 32 -8.67 4.44 -14.25
C THR A 32 -8.96 2.96 -14.04
N GLU A 33 -10.06 2.48 -14.61
CA GLU A 33 -10.34 1.05 -14.69
C GLU A 33 -9.24 0.26 -15.41
N ALA A 34 -8.55 0.89 -16.37
CA ALA A 34 -7.41 0.28 -17.05
C ALA A 34 -6.23 0.09 -16.09
N ASP A 35 -5.91 1.11 -15.27
CA ASP A 35 -4.85 1.01 -14.26
C ASP A 35 -5.15 -0.13 -13.26
N LEU A 36 -6.39 -0.20 -12.76
CA LEU A 36 -6.81 -1.25 -11.85
C LEU A 36 -6.79 -2.64 -12.48
N THR A 37 -7.08 -2.74 -13.78
CA THR A 37 -6.97 -3.99 -14.53
C THR A 37 -5.50 -4.43 -14.62
N GLU A 38 -4.58 -3.49 -14.89
CA GLU A 38 -3.14 -3.78 -14.91
C GLU A 38 -2.60 -4.19 -13.54
N ILE A 39 -3.03 -3.51 -12.47
CA ILE A 39 -2.66 -3.85 -11.09
C ILE A 39 -3.22 -5.22 -10.70
N ALA A 40 -4.44 -5.56 -11.12
CA ALA A 40 -5.07 -6.85 -10.83
C ALA A 40 -4.44 -8.02 -11.59
N ALA A 41 -3.84 -7.77 -12.76
CA ALA A 41 -3.37 -8.81 -13.69
C ALA A 41 -2.46 -9.89 -13.09
N PRO A 42 -1.57 -9.61 -12.12
CA PRO A 42 -0.74 -10.64 -11.50
C PRO A 42 -1.47 -11.54 -10.51
N TYR A 43 -2.64 -11.12 -10.03
CA TYR A 43 -3.39 -11.83 -9.00
C TYR A 43 -4.43 -12.77 -9.65
N SER A 44 -4.68 -13.91 -9.02
CA SER A 44 -5.70 -14.87 -9.48
C SER A 44 -7.12 -14.46 -9.09
N THR A 45 -7.27 -13.36 -8.35
CA THR A 45 -8.54 -12.85 -7.84
C THR A 45 -8.69 -11.36 -8.19
N PRO A 46 -9.93 -10.86 -8.28
CA PRO A 46 -10.17 -9.43 -8.41
C PRO A 46 -9.59 -8.66 -7.22
N LEU A 47 -9.22 -7.40 -7.45
CA LEU A 47 -8.90 -6.47 -6.36
C LEU A 47 -10.12 -6.26 -5.46
N PRO A 48 -9.94 -6.09 -4.14
CA PRO A 48 -11.03 -5.83 -3.21
C PRO A 48 -11.86 -4.61 -3.62
N GLN A 49 -13.19 -4.68 -3.51
CA GLN A 49 -14.07 -3.62 -4.01
C GLN A 49 -13.80 -2.29 -3.31
N ALA A 50 -13.55 -2.29 -2.00
CA ALA A 50 -13.19 -1.10 -1.24
C ALA A 50 -11.89 -0.46 -1.78
N TYR A 51 -10.89 -1.25 -2.16
CA TYR A 51 -9.68 -0.70 -2.75
C TYR A 51 -9.94 -0.07 -4.12
N ARG A 52 -10.73 -0.76 -4.96
CA ARG A 52 -11.12 -0.25 -6.28
C ARG A 52 -11.87 1.08 -6.17
N ASP A 53 -12.90 1.11 -5.33
CA ASP A 53 -13.72 2.31 -5.08
C ASP A 53 -12.83 3.47 -4.60
N PHE A 54 -11.91 3.19 -3.67
CA PHE A 54 -10.99 4.20 -3.15
C PHE A 54 -10.05 4.75 -4.22
N MET A 55 -9.41 3.89 -5.01
CA MET A 55 -8.46 4.32 -6.05
C MET A 55 -9.13 5.02 -7.24
N LEU A 56 -10.37 4.65 -7.59
CA LEU A 56 -11.16 5.31 -8.64
C LEU A 56 -11.69 6.68 -8.19
N GLN A 57 -11.99 6.83 -6.90
CA GLN A 57 -12.59 8.05 -6.35
C GLN A 57 -11.54 9.07 -5.92
N TYR A 58 -10.51 8.61 -5.23
CA TYR A 58 -9.49 9.46 -4.60
C TYR A 58 -8.12 9.30 -5.25
N GLY A 59 -7.81 8.11 -5.77
CA GLY A 59 -6.49 7.81 -6.31
C GLY A 59 -5.43 7.71 -5.20
N PRO A 60 -4.13 7.93 -5.52
CA PRO A 60 -3.12 8.09 -4.49
C PRO A 60 -3.43 9.30 -3.60
N VAL A 61 -3.67 9.07 -2.32
CA VAL A 61 -3.99 10.11 -1.34
C VAL A 61 -2.77 10.80 -0.72
N TRP A 62 -2.83 12.13 -0.69
CA TRP A 62 -1.80 13.00 -0.12
C TRP A 62 -2.19 13.44 1.28
N PHE A 63 -1.21 13.65 2.15
CA PHE A 63 -1.43 14.07 3.54
C PHE A 63 -0.57 15.30 3.85
N GLU A 64 -1.24 16.33 4.38
CA GLU A 64 -0.77 17.65 4.86
C GLU A 64 -0.09 18.65 3.89
N GLU A 65 -0.44 19.92 4.11
CA GLU A 65 0.21 21.12 3.57
C GLU A 65 1.47 21.43 4.40
N GLY A 66 2.65 21.45 3.78
CA GLY A 66 3.92 21.85 4.43
C GLY A 66 4.85 20.73 4.92
N LYS A 67 4.47 19.45 4.79
CA LYS A 67 5.39 18.30 4.89
C LYS A 67 5.43 17.55 3.58
N THR A 68 6.46 16.72 3.40
CA THR A 68 6.64 15.94 2.17
C THR A 68 5.32 15.24 1.84
N PRO A 69 4.75 15.49 0.66
CA PRO A 69 3.43 14.97 0.31
C PRO A 69 3.36 13.44 0.41
N ASN A 70 2.14 12.90 0.46
CA ASN A 70 1.86 11.45 0.52
C ASN A 70 2.15 10.73 1.84
N ARG A 71 2.46 11.43 2.94
CA ARG A 71 2.84 10.81 4.22
C ARG A 71 1.73 10.80 5.27
N PHE A 72 1.28 9.64 5.70
CA PHE A 72 0.33 9.49 6.81
C PHE A 72 0.97 8.81 8.01
N THR A 73 0.35 8.95 9.18
CA THR A 73 0.75 8.20 10.38
C THR A 73 -0.25 7.09 10.70
N TYR A 74 0.28 5.97 11.20
CA TYR A 74 -0.51 4.80 11.61
C TYR A 74 0.14 4.12 12.82
N LEU A 75 -0.66 3.37 13.57
CA LEU A 75 -0.16 2.59 14.70
C LEU A 75 0.12 1.15 14.23
N ALA A 76 1.37 0.70 14.35
CA ALA A 76 1.76 -0.66 14.02
C ALA A 76 2.40 -1.34 15.23
N SER A 77 2.31 -2.67 15.29
CA SER A 77 3.09 -3.48 16.23
C SER A 77 4.23 -4.14 15.46
N SER A 78 5.48 -3.87 15.83
CA SER A 78 6.63 -4.56 15.22
C SER A 78 6.52 -6.07 15.54
N PRO A 79 6.53 -6.97 14.54
CA PRO A 79 6.55 -8.41 14.77
C PRO A 79 7.78 -8.86 15.58
N ALA A 80 8.93 -8.19 15.41
CA ALA A 80 10.17 -8.54 16.08
C ALA A 80 10.17 -8.17 17.58
N SER A 81 9.63 -7.00 17.95
CA SER A 81 9.69 -6.50 19.32
C SER A 81 8.36 -6.58 20.08
N GLY A 82 7.24 -6.70 19.37
CA GLY A 82 5.88 -6.60 19.91
C GLY A 82 5.50 -5.19 20.37
N ILE A 83 6.39 -4.20 20.21
CA ILE A 83 6.15 -2.82 20.63
C ILE A 83 5.22 -2.15 19.62
N LYS A 84 4.22 -1.42 20.15
CA LYS A 84 3.33 -0.57 19.36
C LYS A 84 3.92 0.82 19.23
N GLU A 85 4.10 1.27 17.99
CA GLU A 85 4.70 2.57 17.69
C GLU A 85 3.91 3.28 16.59
N HIS A 86 3.92 4.62 16.65
CA HIS A 86 3.47 5.44 15.55
C HIS A 86 4.51 5.39 14.44
N MET A 87 4.09 4.89 13.28
CA MET A 87 4.89 4.80 12.08
C MET A 87 4.38 5.79 11.04
N GLU A 88 5.23 6.09 10.07
CA GLU A 88 4.89 6.92 8.92
C GLU A 88 4.84 6.05 7.67
N GLY A 89 3.82 6.20 6.84
CA GLY A 89 3.70 5.52 5.55
C GLY A 89 3.61 6.55 4.44
N SER A 90 4.22 6.26 3.29
CA SER A 90 4.06 7.02 2.06
C SER A 90 3.61 6.15 0.90
N ILE A 91 2.68 6.69 0.11
CA ILE A 91 2.24 6.07 -1.14
C ILE A 91 3.07 6.52 -2.36
N ASP A 92 4.03 7.45 -2.20
CA ASP A 92 4.85 7.99 -3.30
C ASP A 92 5.51 6.90 -4.14
N GLY A 93 6.03 5.86 -3.47
CA GLY A 93 6.70 4.73 -4.10
C GLY A 93 5.79 3.87 -4.99
N PHE A 94 4.49 4.07 -4.89
CA PHE A 94 3.43 3.30 -5.55
C PHE A 94 2.60 4.15 -6.51
N HIS A 95 3.04 5.36 -6.83
CA HIS A 95 2.39 6.21 -7.83
C HIS A 95 3.40 6.66 -8.91
N PRO A 96 3.04 6.65 -10.23
CA PRO A 96 1.78 6.22 -10.85
C PRO A 96 1.61 4.68 -10.91
N ALA A 97 0.59 4.15 -11.60
CA ALA A 97 0.35 2.70 -11.74
C ALA A 97 1.60 1.92 -12.17
N ALA A 98 2.45 2.52 -13.01
CA ALA A 98 3.75 1.96 -13.39
C ALA A 98 4.70 1.73 -12.20
N ALA A 99 4.63 2.55 -11.15
CA ALA A 99 5.38 2.38 -9.91
C ALA A 99 4.83 1.21 -9.08
N MET A 100 3.50 1.04 -8.97
CA MET A 100 2.91 -0.18 -8.38
C MET A 100 3.37 -1.43 -9.12
N ARG A 101 3.38 -1.40 -10.45
CA ARG A 101 3.87 -2.52 -11.26
C ARG A 101 5.34 -2.83 -10.98
N ARG A 102 6.18 -1.80 -10.88
CA ARG A 102 7.60 -1.96 -10.53
C ARG A 102 7.75 -2.54 -9.13
N ALA A 103 6.98 -2.08 -8.14
CA ALA A 103 7.00 -2.64 -6.80
C ALA A 103 6.53 -4.10 -6.79
N HIS A 104 5.49 -4.42 -7.56
CA HIS A 104 5.04 -5.80 -7.74
C HIS A 104 6.18 -6.70 -8.26
N LEU A 105 6.89 -6.25 -9.30
CA LEU A 105 8.06 -6.96 -9.82
C LEU A 105 9.22 -7.08 -8.82
N THR A 106 9.41 -6.08 -7.94
CA THR A 106 10.48 -6.09 -6.93
C THR A 106 10.19 -7.04 -5.77
N TYR A 107 8.94 -7.10 -5.30
CA TYR A 107 8.61 -7.81 -4.07
C TYR A 107 7.89 -9.15 -4.28
N PHE A 108 7.19 -9.34 -5.41
CA PHE A 108 6.27 -10.45 -5.63
C PHE A 108 6.65 -11.33 -6.81
N ALA A 109 7.32 -10.79 -7.83
CA ALA A 109 7.94 -11.67 -8.80
C ALA A 109 9.06 -12.42 -8.07
N PRO A 110 9.10 -13.76 -8.12
CA PRO A 110 10.37 -14.42 -7.86
C PRO A 110 11.36 -13.80 -8.85
N THR A 111 12.58 -13.52 -8.42
CA THR A 111 13.72 -13.25 -9.32
C THR A 111 14.08 -14.53 -10.09
N ARG A 112 13.08 -15.22 -10.65
CA ARG A 112 13.21 -16.31 -11.59
C ARG A 112 14.02 -15.78 -12.76
N GLY A 113 15.23 -16.30 -12.89
CA GLY A 113 16.04 -16.11 -14.08
C GLY A 113 17.32 -15.31 -13.92
N THR A 114 17.79 -15.02 -12.70
CA THR A 114 19.26 -14.92 -12.57
C THR A 114 19.80 -16.36 -12.61
N PRO A 115 20.80 -16.67 -13.46
CA PRO A 115 21.42 -18.00 -13.51
C PRO A 115 21.95 -18.50 -12.15
N GLN A 116 22.03 -17.62 -11.16
CA GLN A 116 22.62 -17.88 -9.87
C GLN A 116 21.66 -18.45 -8.81
N ASN A 117 20.33 -18.25 -8.87
CA ASN A 117 19.41 -18.74 -7.82
C ASN A 117 18.01 -19.11 -8.33
N PRO A 118 17.81 -20.34 -8.85
CA PRO A 118 16.51 -20.82 -9.29
C PRO A 118 15.52 -21.10 -8.14
N ASP A 119 15.99 -21.15 -6.90
CA ASP A 119 15.19 -21.45 -5.69
C ASP A 119 14.73 -20.20 -4.91
N GLU A 120 14.94 -18.99 -5.46
CA GLU A 120 14.60 -17.75 -4.77
C GLU A 120 13.07 -17.55 -4.73
N LEU A 121 12.51 -17.75 -3.53
CA LEU A 121 11.10 -17.47 -3.22
C LEU A 121 10.83 -15.95 -3.25
N PRO A 122 9.58 -15.52 -3.52
CA PRO A 122 9.22 -14.11 -3.47
C PRO A 122 9.44 -13.52 -2.06
N ARG A 123 9.63 -12.20 -1.96
CA ARG A 123 9.82 -11.52 -0.67
C ARG A 123 8.51 -11.37 0.12
N LEU A 124 7.37 -11.43 -0.56
CA LEU A 124 6.04 -11.30 0.01
C LEU A 124 5.10 -12.44 -0.45
N PRO A 125 4.01 -12.70 0.30
CA PRO A 125 2.94 -13.59 -0.13
C PRO A 125 2.34 -13.16 -1.48
N ALA A 126 1.95 -14.12 -2.32
CA ALA A 126 1.45 -13.85 -3.68
C ALA A 126 0.06 -13.17 -3.71
N ASP A 127 -0.65 -13.17 -2.59
CA ASP A 127 -1.99 -12.61 -2.39
C ASP A 127 -1.97 -11.24 -1.68
N MET A 128 -0.80 -10.62 -1.53
CA MET A 128 -0.66 -9.29 -0.94
C MET A 128 -0.38 -8.24 -2.01
N LEU A 129 -0.97 -7.05 -1.85
CA LEU A 129 -0.77 -5.89 -2.71
C LEU A 129 -0.13 -4.78 -1.87
N PRO A 130 1.06 -4.26 -2.21
CA PRO A 130 1.63 -3.15 -1.48
C PRO A 130 0.92 -1.86 -1.87
N MET A 131 0.45 -1.11 -0.88
CA MET A 131 -0.26 0.15 -1.08
C MET A 131 0.54 1.36 -0.58
N ALA A 132 1.42 1.16 0.39
CA ALA A 132 2.31 2.19 0.93
C ALA A 132 3.61 1.60 1.47
N ALA A 133 4.61 2.44 1.68
CA ALA A 133 5.89 2.09 2.29
C ALA A 133 6.35 3.18 3.24
N ASP A 134 7.04 2.81 4.31
CA ASP A 134 7.77 3.79 5.11
C ASP A 134 9.13 4.14 4.49
N PRO A 135 9.81 5.22 4.93
CA PRO A 135 11.15 5.56 4.46
C PRO A 135 12.23 4.51 4.73
N MET A 136 11.97 3.56 5.64
CA MET A 136 12.89 2.47 6.02
C MET A 136 12.65 1.19 5.20
N GLY A 137 11.66 1.19 4.30
CA GLY A 137 11.34 0.09 3.40
C GLY A 137 10.36 -0.94 3.97
N ALA A 138 9.73 -0.68 5.11
CA ALA A 138 8.59 -1.44 5.58
C ALA A 138 7.38 -1.13 4.69
N LEU A 139 6.43 -2.08 4.58
CA LEU A 139 5.32 -1.99 3.64
C LEU A 139 3.98 -2.07 4.35
N ILE A 140 2.99 -1.36 3.83
CA ILE A 140 1.58 -1.59 4.12
C ILE A 140 0.99 -2.36 2.95
N LEU A 141 0.41 -3.51 3.27
CA LEU A 141 -0.08 -4.50 2.34
C LEU A 141 -1.59 -4.67 2.48
N LEU A 142 -2.28 -4.86 1.37
CA LEU A 142 -3.66 -5.28 1.30
C LEU A 142 -3.73 -6.74 0.87
N HIS A 143 -4.50 -7.54 1.59
CA HIS A 143 -4.78 -8.91 1.15
C HIS A 143 -5.80 -8.88 0.00
N VAL A 144 -5.50 -9.51 -1.13
CA VAL A 144 -6.33 -9.40 -2.35
C VAL A 144 -7.53 -10.36 -2.31
N ALA A 145 -7.52 -11.40 -1.47
CA ALA A 145 -8.66 -12.30 -1.26
C ALA A 145 -8.54 -13.14 0.03
N PRO A 146 -9.64 -13.43 0.75
CA PRO A 146 -11.04 -13.07 0.46
C PRO A 146 -11.40 -11.65 0.95
N ASP A 147 -12.56 -11.17 0.50
CA ASP A 147 -13.20 -9.93 0.97
C ASP A 147 -14.02 -10.23 2.25
N PRO A 148 -13.91 -9.44 3.35
CA PRO A 148 -13.09 -8.25 3.51
C PRO A 148 -11.59 -8.51 3.49
N ALA A 149 -10.90 -7.68 2.72
CA ALA A 149 -9.45 -7.68 2.58
C ALA A 149 -8.76 -7.01 3.77
N GLY A 150 -8.10 -7.80 4.61
CA GLY A 150 -7.30 -7.28 5.72
C GLY A 150 -6.11 -6.41 5.27
N VAL A 151 -5.73 -5.48 6.12
CA VAL A 151 -4.56 -4.60 5.94
C VAL A 151 -3.45 -5.03 6.89
N PHE A 152 -2.23 -5.15 6.37
CA PHE A 152 -1.08 -5.69 7.08
C PHE A 152 0.12 -4.75 7.00
N PHE A 153 0.89 -4.72 8.07
CA PHE A 153 2.22 -4.16 8.12
C PHE A 153 3.24 -5.27 7.89
N TRP A 154 4.17 -5.05 6.96
CA TRP A 154 5.33 -5.90 6.76
C TRP A 154 6.60 -5.17 7.17
N GLU A 155 7.25 -5.68 8.21
CA GLU A 155 8.57 -5.20 8.64
C GLU A 155 9.64 -5.71 7.67
N SER A 156 10.38 -4.78 7.06
CA SER A 156 11.35 -5.09 6.00
C SER A 156 12.32 -6.20 6.40
N SER A 157 12.41 -7.24 5.57
CA SER A 157 13.30 -8.38 5.78
C SER A 157 14.17 -8.65 4.55
N PRO A 158 15.46 -9.02 4.74
CA PRO A 158 16.31 -9.46 3.65
C PRO A 158 16.01 -10.90 3.19
N HIS A 159 15.24 -11.66 3.98
CA HIS A 159 14.95 -13.07 3.69
C HIS A 159 13.67 -13.22 2.84
N PRO A 160 13.54 -14.27 2.01
CA PRO A 160 12.30 -14.54 1.28
C PRO A 160 11.12 -14.89 2.18
N TRP A 161 9.90 -14.67 1.70
CA TRP A 161 8.67 -15.01 2.42
C TRP A 161 8.61 -16.50 2.75
N GLY A 162 8.07 -16.84 3.93
CA GLY A 162 7.95 -18.22 4.40
C GLY A 162 9.27 -18.82 4.91
N HIS A 163 10.37 -18.06 4.86
CA HIS A 163 11.57 -18.40 5.61
C HIS A 163 11.32 -18.18 7.11
N ALA A 164 11.95 -18.97 7.98
CA ALA A 164 11.79 -18.85 9.44
C ALA A 164 12.12 -17.44 9.99
N GLN A 165 12.86 -16.64 9.21
CA GLN A 165 13.31 -15.28 9.53
C GLN A 165 12.54 -14.19 8.75
N ASN A 166 11.52 -14.54 7.98
CA ASN A 166 10.59 -13.61 7.33
C ASN A 166 9.16 -14.13 7.44
N ASN A 167 8.61 -13.94 8.63
CA ASN A 167 7.18 -14.08 8.96
C ASN A 167 6.64 -12.74 9.50
N SER A 168 7.22 -11.62 9.05
CA SER A 168 7.07 -10.32 9.69
C SER A 168 5.82 -9.56 9.26
N LEU A 169 4.66 -10.23 9.32
CA LEU A 169 3.35 -9.61 9.11
C LEU A 169 2.67 -9.33 10.43
N ALA A 170 2.26 -8.08 10.64
CA ALA A 170 1.33 -7.68 11.69
C ALA A 170 0.03 -7.19 11.06
N SER A 171 -1.11 -7.60 11.58
CA SER A 171 -2.40 -7.04 11.17
C SER A 171 -2.51 -5.58 11.65
N LEU A 172 -2.94 -4.70 10.77
CA LEU A 172 -3.25 -3.29 11.06
C LEU A 172 -4.76 -3.08 11.18
N ALA A 173 -5.55 -3.71 10.31
CA ALA A 173 -7.00 -3.64 10.31
C ALA A 173 -7.63 -4.87 9.62
N ASP A 174 -8.88 -5.16 9.95
CA ASP A 174 -9.66 -6.24 9.34
C ASP A 174 -10.10 -5.92 7.91
N ASP A 175 -10.18 -4.63 7.57
CA ASP A 175 -10.53 -4.14 6.24
C ASP A 175 -9.92 -2.76 5.92
N LEU A 176 -9.93 -2.40 4.64
CA LEU A 176 -9.42 -1.11 4.17
C LEU A 176 -10.19 0.10 4.75
N PRO A 177 -11.53 0.13 4.82
CA PRO A 177 -12.26 1.25 5.43
C PRO A 177 -11.84 1.51 6.89
N SER A 178 -11.71 0.48 7.71
CA SER A 178 -11.29 0.59 9.11
C SER A 178 -9.86 1.10 9.24
N PHE A 179 -8.96 0.67 8.34
CA PHE A 179 -7.61 1.21 8.26
C PHE A 179 -7.61 2.71 7.94
N LEU A 180 -8.34 3.11 6.90
CA LEU A 180 -8.41 4.51 6.46
C LEU A 180 -9.01 5.43 7.53
N ALA A 181 -10.01 4.95 8.27
CA ALA A 181 -10.63 5.69 9.38
C ALA A 181 -9.67 5.90 10.57
N GLY A 182 -8.65 5.05 10.71
CA GLY A 182 -7.64 5.12 11.77
C GLY A 182 -6.41 5.97 11.43
N LEU A 183 -6.33 6.51 10.21
CA LEU A 183 -5.20 7.35 9.79
C LEU A 183 -5.27 8.74 10.43
N THR A 184 -4.10 9.24 10.85
CA THR A 184 -3.92 10.59 11.41
C THR A 184 -2.88 11.39 10.65
#